data_AF-A0A8S3HMJ2-F1
#
_entry.id   AF-A0A8S3HMJ2-F1
#
_cell.length_a   1.000
_cell.length_b   1.000
_cell.length_c   1.000
_cell.angle_alpha   90.00
_cell.angle_beta   90.00
_cell.angle_gamma   90.00
#
_symmetry.space_group_name_H-M   'P 1'
#
loop_
_entity.id
_entity.type
_entity.pdbx_description
1 polymer ?
#
loop_
_entity_poly.entity_id
_entity_poly.type
_entity_poly.pdbx_seq_one_letter_code
_entity_poly.pdbx_strand_id
1 'polypeptide(L)' 'VKLDSYANLFVADNNNHRIQLYCRYPNVSSTGRTIAGTSGKPGSTQKLLTYPAGLALDSLKNLYVSDTSNNRVLKFMRTA' A
#
# COMPACT_ATOMS: atom_id res chain seq x y z
N VAL A 1 1.14 -5.22 7.33
CA VAL A 1 -0.28 -4.85 7.12
C VAL A 1 -0.66 -3.67 7.99
N LYS A 2 -1.74 -2.93 7.66
CA LYS A 2 -2.27 -1.83 8.47
C LYS A 2 -3.79 -1.68 8.25
N LEU A 3 -4.53 -1.29 9.28
CA LEU A 3 -5.94 -0.90 9.18
C LEU A 3 -6.09 0.63 9.23
N ASP A 4 -7.05 1.17 8.50
CA ASP A 4 -7.56 2.54 8.71
C ASP A 4 -8.71 2.59 9.73
N SER A 5 -9.22 3.79 10.00
CA SER A 5 -10.33 4.01 10.95
C SER A 5 -11.68 3.44 10.47
N TYR A 6 -11.78 3.01 9.20
CA TYR A 6 -12.96 2.35 8.65
C TYR A 6 -12.76 0.83 8.54
N ALA A 7 -11.67 0.32 9.13
CA ALA A 7 -11.24 -1.08 9.06
C ALA A 7 -10.95 -1.58 7.63
N ASN A 8 -10.62 -0.70 6.69
CA ASN A 8 -10.04 -1.12 5.41
C ASN A 8 -8.61 -1.65 5.66
N LEU A 9 -8.25 -2.76 5.03
CA LEU A 9 -6.98 -3.44 5.21
C LEU A 9 -6.00 -3.09 4.09
N PHE A 10 -4.87 -2.53 4.48
CA PHE A 10 -3.73 -2.24 3.62
C PHE A 10 -2.67 -3.33 3.82
N VAL A 11 -2.27 -3.98 2.74
CA VAL A 11 -1.32 -5.10 2.74
C VAL A 11 -0.11 -4.73 1.90
N ALA A 12 1.07 -4.80 2.50
CA ALA A 12 2.33 -4.76 1.77
C ALA A 12 2.55 -6.16 1.19
N ASP A 13 2.21 -6.31 -0.08
CA ASP A 13 2.32 -7.56 -0.82
C ASP A 13 3.74 -7.66 -1.36
N ASN A 14 4.66 -7.93 -0.44
CA ASN A 14 6.11 -7.66 -0.54
C ASN A 14 6.75 -8.25 -1.81
N ASN A 15 6.63 -9.57 -2.01
CA ASN A 15 7.19 -10.27 -3.16
C ASN A 15 6.49 -9.95 -4.48
N ASN A 16 5.30 -9.36 -4.42
CA ASN A 16 4.59 -8.87 -5.60
C ASN A 16 4.88 -7.38 -5.88
N HIS A 17 5.75 -6.73 -5.10
CA HIS A 17 6.18 -5.35 -5.31
C HIS A 17 5.02 -4.33 -5.36
N ARG A 18 3.97 -4.55 -4.56
CA ARG A 18 2.76 -3.73 -4.57
C ARG A 18 2.13 -3.57 -3.19
N ILE A 19 1.23 -2.60 -3.08
CA ILE A 19 0.33 -2.45 -1.93
C ILE A 19 -1.10 -2.77 -2.37
N GLN A 20 -1.75 -3.66 -1.62
CA GLN A 20 -3.15 -4.04 -1.83
C GLN A 20 -4.04 -3.39 -0.78
N LEU A 21 -5.22 -2.93 -1.21
CA LEU A 21 -6.30 -2.44 -0.37
C LEU A 21 -7.49 -3.39 -0.43
N TYR A 22 -7.94 -3.86 0.72
CA TYR A 22 -9.16 -4.63 0.90
C TYR A 22 -10.17 -3.77 1.64
N CYS A 23 -11.23 -3.37 0.94
CA CYS A 23 -12.28 -2.54 1.52
C CYS A 23 -13.13 -3.36 2.50
N ARG A 24 -13.52 -2.76 3.64
CA ARG A 24 -14.43 -3.40 4.61
C ARG A 24 -15.90 -3.23 4.28
N TYR A 25 -16.28 -2.15 3.59
CA TYR A 25 -17.68 -1.82 3.34
C TYR A 25 -18.12 -2.22 1.92
N PRO A 26 -19.35 -2.73 1.72
CA PRO A 26 -20.32 -3.12 2.75
C PRO A 26 -19.93 -4.40 3.51
N ASN A 27 -19.12 -5.25 2.87
CA ASN A 27 -18.50 -6.45 3.44
C ASN A 27 -17.00 -6.43 3.15
N VAL A 28 -16.22 -7.19 3.92
CA VAL A 28 -14.79 -7.36 3.63
C VAL A 28 -14.64 -7.92 2.22
N SER A 29 -14.02 -7.16 1.33
CA SER A 29 -13.69 -7.62 -0.01
C SER A 29 -12.73 -8.81 0.11
N SER A 30 -13.00 -9.90 -0.60
CA SER A 30 -12.04 -11.00 -0.79
C SER A 30 -10.97 -10.64 -1.83
N THR A 31 -11.17 -9.55 -2.56
CA THR A 31 -10.33 -9.12 -3.68
C THR A 31 -9.65 -7.80 -3.33
N GLY A 32 -8.32 -7.79 -3.38
CA GLY A 32 -7.52 -6.58 -3.10
C GLY A 32 -7.36 -5.72 -4.35
N ARG A 33 -7.50 -4.41 -4.20
CA ARG A 33 -7.16 -3.42 -5.25
C ARG A 33 -5.71 -2.98 -5.09
N THR A 34 -4.93 -3.02 -6.16
CA THR A 34 -3.58 -2.43 -6.15
C THR A 34 -3.70 -0.91 -6.09
N ILE A 35 -3.13 -0.30 -5.06
CA ILE A 35 -3.16 1.17 -4.86
C ILE A 35 -1.78 1.82 -4.98
N ALA A 36 -0.71 1.02 -4.95
CA ALA A 36 0.66 1.46 -5.20
C ALA A 36 1.51 0.29 -5.72
N GLY A 37 2.49 0.58 -6.57
CA GLY A 37 3.32 -0.44 -7.22
C GLY A 37 2.63 -1.17 -8.38
N THR A 38 3.27 -2.19 -8.92
CA THR A 38 2.74 -3.02 -10.00
C THR A 38 3.16 -4.46 -9.75
N SER A 39 2.19 -5.38 -9.85
CA SER A 39 2.42 -6.79 -9.53
C SER A 39 3.59 -7.37 -10.33
N GLY A 40 4.58 -7.93 -9.64
CA GLY A 40 5.73 -8.57 -10.28
C GLY A 40 6.69 -7.62 -10.99
N LYS A 41 6.52 -6.29 -10.84
CA LYS A 41 7.38 -5.29 -11.49
C LYS A 41 8.08 -4.41 -10.45
N PRO A 42 9.32 -4.78 -10.04
CA PRO A 42 10.12 -3.93 -9.18
C PRO A 42 10.56 -2.66 -9.91
N GLY A 43 10.93 -1.63 -9.15
CA GLY A 43 11.49 -0.39 -9.69
C GLY A 43 11.56 0.73 -8.67
N SER A 44 12.24 1.83 -9.04
CA SER A 44 12.55 2.96 -8.17
C SER A 44 11.87 4.27 -8.59
N THR A 45 10.95 4.24 -9.56
CA THR A 45 10.13 5.43 -9.89
C THR A 45 9.12 5.72 -8.78
N GLN A 46 8.47 6.88 -8.80
CA GLN A 46 7.42 7.23 -7.82
C GLN A 46 6.19 6.30 -7.87
N LYS A 47 6.02 5.53 -8.96
CA LYS A 47 4.88 4.62 -9.17
C LYS A 47 5.22 3.15 -8.90
N LEU A 48 6.50 2.81 -8.77
CA LEU A 48 6.98 1.45 -8.56
C LEU A 48 7.57 1.30 -7.15
N LEU A 49 7.57 0.06 -6.67
CA LEU A 49 8.08 -0.34 -5.36
C LEU A 49 9.01 -1.55 -5.55
N THR A 50 9.91 -1.79 -4.61
CA THR A 50 10.79 -2.94 -4.56
C THR A 50 10.85 -3.46 -3.12
N TYR A 51 10.13 -4.56 -2.90
CA TYR A 51 9.97 -5.26 -1.62
C TYR A 51 9.44 -4.34 -0.49
N PRO A 52 8.24 -3.74 -0.66
CA PRO A 52 7.65 -2.91 0.37
C PRO A 52 7.29 -3.72 1.61
N ALA A 53 7.51 -3.20 2.82
CA ALA A 53 7.34 -3.98 4.06
C ALA A 53 6.48 -3.26 5.12
N GLY A 54 6.86 -2.04 5.50
CA GLY A 54 6.19 -1.21 6.49
C GLY A 54 5.11 -0.33 5.88
N LEU A 55 4.01 -0.16 6.63
CA LEU A 55 2.90 0.71 6.27
C LEU A 55 2.50 1.57 7.48
N ALA A 56 2.27 2.86 7.24
CA ALA A 56 1.67 3.77 8.20
C ALA A 56 0.64 4.68 7.53
N LEU A 57 -0.33 5.15 8.31
CA LEU A 57 -1.35 6.09 7.85
C LEU A 57 -1.27 7.34 8.74
N ASP A 58 -1.38 8.52 8.13
CA ASP A 58 -1.61 9.76 8.90
C ASP A 58 -3.11 9.98 9.18
N SER A 59 -3.44 11.06 9.90
CA SER A 59 -4.83 11.42 10.25
C SER A 59 -5.70 11.72 9.02
N LEU A 60 -5.08 12.14 7.92
CA LEU A 60 -5.73 12.36 6.63
C LEU A 60 -5.78 11.07 5.77
N LYS A 61 -5.32 9.95 6.33
CA LYS A 61 -5.27 8.62 5.70
C LYS A 61 -4.37 8.59 4.46
N ASN A 62 -3.38 9.48 4.37
CA ASN A 62 -2.30 9.31 3.42
C ASN A 62 -1.47 8.10 3.86
N LEU A 63 -1.04 7.31 2.88
CA LEU A 63 -0.28 6.09 3.10
C LEU A 63 1.21 6.34 2.99
N TYR A 64 1.95 5.94 4.02
CA TYR A 64 3.40 5.90 4.02
C TYR A 64 3.84 4.44 3.84
N VAL A 65 4.74 4.21 2.88
CA VAL A 65 5.25 2.88 2.53
C VAL A 65 6.77 2.89 2.66
N SER A 66 7.31 1.94 3.43
CA SER A 66 8.76 1.67 3.38
C SER A 66 9.05 0.85 2.12
N ASP A 67 9.73 1.47 1.17
CA ASP A 67 10.14 0.85 -0.08
C ASP A 67 11.55 0.26 0.09
N THR A 68 11.59 -0.89 0.79
CA THR A 68 12.74 -1.37 1.55
C THR A 68 14.02 -1.46 0.73
N SER A 69 14.00 -2.13 -0.43
CA SER A 69 15.21 -2.32 -1.23
C SER A 69 15.61 -1.08 -2.02
N ASN A 70 14.73 -0.08 -2.10
CA ASN A 70 15.05 1.23 -2.64
C ASN A 70 15.54 2.22 -1.56
N ASN A 71 15.67 1.78 -0.30
CA ASN A 71 16.16 2.59 0.83
C ASN A 71 15.42 3.94 0.98
N ARG A 72 14.10 3.93 0.81
CA ARG A 72 13.28 5.15 0.87
C ARG A 72 11.92 4.91 1.51
N VAL A 73 11.26 6.02 1.84
CA VAL A 73 9.84 6.05 2.22
C VAL A 73 9.09 6.86 1.16
N LEU A 74 7.98 6.32 0.67
CA LEU A 74 7.06 7.03 -0.21
C LEU A 74 5.78 7.40 0.54
N LYS A 75 5.25 8.58 0.26
CA LYS A 75 3.93 9.04 0.70
C LYS A 75 2.97 9.02 -0.48
N PHE A 76 1.88 8.29 -0.35
CA PHE A 76 0.76 8.26 -1.30
C PHE A 76 -0.40 9.04 -0.70
N MET A 77 -0.81 10.11 -1.36
CA MET A 77 -1.93 10.92 -0.92
C MET A 77 -3.23 10.15 -1.10
N ARG A 78 -4.14 10.26 -0.12
CA ARG A 78 -5.52 9.83 -0.33
C ARG A 78 -6.18 10.83 -1.28
N THR A 79 -6.40 10.45 -2.52
CA THR A 79 -7.29 11.20 -3.41
C THR A 79 -8.73 10.96 -2.96
N ALA A 80 -9.53 12.02 -2.96
CA ALA A 80 -10.96 11.98 -2.64
C ALA A 80 -11.72 11.01 -3.55
#